data_AF-A0A5C5FJN5-F1
#
_entry.id   AF-A0A5C5FJN5-F1
#
_cell.length_a   1.000
_cell.length_b   1.000
_cell.length_c   1.000
_cell.angle_alpha   90.00
_cell.angle_beta   90.00
_cell.angle_gamma   90.00
#
_symmetry.space_group_name_H-M   'P 1'
#
loop_
_entity.id
_entity.type
_entity.pdbx_description
1 polymer ?
#
loop_
_entity_poly.entity_id
_entity_poly.type
_entity_poly.pdbx_seq_one_letter_code
_entity_poly.pdbx_strand_id
1 'polypeptide(L)'
;YRGHLENISQNCLIGAINAANGEANKVQNQVTGEWGGVPEVGAYYRDHGIGWVVIGDENYGEGSSREHAALEPRFLGAVAVVVKSFARIHETNLKKQGMLPLTFTNPADYDKVRSDDKVDLIGIKELEEGSKVTMRLQHKDGSSEDIPLSHSFNSGQINWHRAGSALNHMAKAKQ
;
A
#
# COMPACT_ATOMS: atom_id res chain seq x y z
N TYR A 1 -10.29 -12.22 18.24
CA TYR A 1 -10.33 -11.28 17.08
C TYR A 1 -9.75 -11.82 15.78
N ARG A 2 -8.83 -12.81 15.76
CA ARG A 2 -8.17 -13.25 14.51
C ARG A 2 -9.08 -13.82 13.41
N GLY A 3 -10.30 -14.26 13.75
CA GLY A 3 -11.31 -14.68 12.75
C GLY A 3 -12.20 -13.56 12.22
N HIS A 4 -12.06 -12.33 12.74
CA HIS A 4 -12.88 -11.17 12.35
C HIS A 4 -11.97 -10.07 11.81
N LEU A 5 -11.93 -9.96 10.48
CA LEU A 5 -11.02 -9.04 9.77
C LEU A 5 -11.21 -7.58 10.19
N GLU A 6 -12.46 -7.15 10.36
CA GLU A 6 -12.78 -5.80 10.82
C GLU A 6 -12.19 -5.49 12.20
N ASN A 7 -12.36 -6.39 13.17
CA ASN A 7 -11.87 -6.21 14.53
C ASN A 7 -10.34 -6.20 14.59
N ILE A 8 -9.66 -7.04 13.81
CA ILE A 8 -8.19 -7.06 13.82
C ILE A 8 -7.60 -5.85 13.11
N SER A 9 -8.29 -5.31 12.09
CA SER A 9 -7.86 -4.13 11.34
C SER A 9 -7.81 -2.84 12.18
N GLN A 10 -8.39 -2.85 13.38
CA GLN A 10 -8.20 -1.78 14.38
C GLN A 10 -6.76 -1.70 14.92
N ASN A 11 -5.88 -2.65 14.55
CA ASN A 11 -4.45 -2.61 14.87
C ASN A 11 -3.57 -2.28 13.65
N CYS A 12 -4.17 -1.98 12.50
CA CYS A 12 -3.43 -1.72 11.28
C CYS A 12 -2.49 -0.53 11.46
N LEU A 13 -1.17 -0.79 11.40
CA LEU A 13 -0.10 0.21 11.44
C LEU A 13 -0.08 1.12 12.68
N ILE A 14 -0.73 0.76 13.78
CA ILE A 14 -0.75 1.58 15.00
C ILE A 14 0.65 1.73 15.64
N GLY A 15 1.56 0.79 15.37
CA GLY A 15 2.95 0.85 15.84
C GLY A 15 3.92 1.53 14.87
N ALA A 16 3.48 1.91 13.67
CA ALA A 16 4.33 2.56 12.69
C ALA A 16 4.55 4.03 13.06
N ILE A 17 5.79 4.50 12.92
CA ILE A 17 6.14 5.90 13.19
C ILE A 17 5.84 6.74 11.94
N ASN A 18 5.01 7.76 12.09
CA ASN A 18 4.73 8.67 10.99
C ASN A 18 5.89 9.67 10.81
N ALA A 19 6.47 9.70 9.61
CA ALA A 19 7.57 10.60 9.27
C ALA A 19 7.24 12.09 9.42
N ALA A 20 5.97 12.49 9.31
CA ALA A 20 5.55 13.89 9.38
C ALA A 20 5.60 14.48 10.80
N ASN A 21 5.48 13.66 11.84
CA ASN A 21 5.38 14.12 13.24
C ASN A 21 6.20 13.30 14.24
N GLY A 22 6.79 12.17 13.83
CA GLY A 22 7.54 11.27 14.71
C GLY A 22 6.70 10.48 15.70
N GLU A 23 5.37 10.48 15.57
CA GLU A 23 4.44 9.82 16.48
C GLU A 23 3.89 8.51 15.89
N ALA A 24 3.63 7.53 16.75
CA ALA A 24 2.93 6.31 16.38
C ALA A 24 1.40 6.55 16.34
N ASN A 25 0.70 5.86 15.43
CA ASN A 25 -0.76 5.92 15.30
C ASN A 25 -1.35 7.34 15.20
N LYS A 26 -0.67 8.27 14.53
CA LYS A 26 -1.15 9.64 14.39
C LYS A 26 -0.86 10.16 12.99
N VAL A 27 -1.87 10.13 12.13
CA VAL A 27 -1.80 10.56 10.74
C VAL A 27 -2.87 11.62 10.46
N GLN A 28 -2.59 12.52 9.52
CA GLN A 28 -3.54 13.54 9.12
C GLN A 28 -4.46 13.00 8.03
N ASN A 29 -5.77 13.13 8.25
CA ASN A 29 -6.76 12.96 7.20
C ASN A 29 -6.68 14.15 6.24
N GLN A 30 -6.29 13.91 5.00
CA GLN A 30 -6.07 14.94 3.98
C GLN A 30 -7.38 15.55 3.45
N VAL A 31 -8.53 14.96 3.78
CA VAL A 31 -9.87 15.49 3.43
C VAL A 31 -10.38 16.43 4.53
N THR A 32 -10.33 16.00 5.80
CA THR A 32 -10.87 16.80 6.92
C THR A 32 -9.83 17.73 7.55
N GLY A 33 -8.54 17.45 7.36
CA GLY A 33 -7.42 18.14 8.02
C GLY A 33 -7.14 17.67 9.45
N GLU A 34 -7.97 16.78 10.00
CA GLU A 34 -7.86 16.29 11.38
C GLU A 34 -6.79 15.21 11.54
N TRP A 35 -6.21 15.11 12.73
CA TRP A 35 -5.26 14.06 13.08
C TRP A 35 -5.98 12.94 13.81
N GLY A 36 -5.73 11.69 13.40
CA GLY A 36 -6.36 10.51 13.99
C GLY A 36 -5.51 9.25 13.87
N GLY A 37 -6.07 8.13 14.34
CA GLY A 37 -5.43 6.83 14.25
C GLY A 37 -5.38 6.33 12.81
N VAL A 38 -4.36 5.52 12.46
CA VAL A 38 -4.26 4.95 11.12
C VAL A 38 -5.49 4.10 10.74
N PRO A 39 -6.04 3.25 11.62
CA PRO A 39 -7.25 2.49 11.30
C PRO A 39 -8.48 3.38 11.05
N GLU A 40 -8.61 4.45 11.83
CA GLU A 40 -9.74 5.39 11.73
C GLU A 40 -9.68 6.18 10.42
N VAL A 41 -8.52 6.77 10.10
CA VAL A 41 -8.32 7.52 8.86
C VAL A 41 -8.42 6.60 7.64
N GLY A 42 -7.90 5.37 7.73
CA GLY A 42 -8.03 4.36 6.68
C GLY A 42 -9.49 3.96 6.43
N ALA A 43 -10.26 3.71 7.49
CA ALA A 43 -11.69 3.41 7.39
C ALA A 43 -12.47 4.59 6.76
N TYR A 44 -12.16 5.83 7.17
CA TYR A 44 -12.73 7.03 6.57
C TYR A 44 -12.48 7.06 5.06
N TYR A 45 -11.23 6.87 4.61
CA TYR A 45 -10.92 6.87 3.18
C TYR A 45 -11.66 5.76 2.42
N ARG A 46 -11.66 4.53 2.96
CA ARG A 46 -12.40 3.41 2.36
C ARG A 46 -13.88 3.75 2.18
N ASP A 47 -14.54 4.25 3.22
CA ASP A 47 -15.97 4.50 3.23
C ASP A 47 -16.36 5.67 2.30
N HIS A 48 -15.39 6.52 1.95
CA HIS A 48 -15.54 7.59 0.96
C HIS A 48 -14.98 7.23 -0.43
N GLY A 49 -14.59 5.97 -0.66
CA GLY A 49 -14.09 5.51 -1.96
C GLY A 49 -12.72 6.08 -2.35
N ILE A 50 -11.92 6.51 -1.36
CA ILE A 50 -10.58 7.08 -1.54
C ILE A 50 -9.55 5.97 -1.36
N GLY A 51 -8.80 5.68 -2.42
CA GLY A 51 -7.63 4.80 -2.34
C GLY A 51 -6.45 5.52 -1.69
N TRP A 52 -5.66 4.79 -0.92
CA TRP A 52 -4.45 5.32 -0.29
C TRP A 52 -3.27 4.35 -0.40
N VAL A 53 -2.07 4.88 -0.23
CA VAL A 53 -0.81 4.13 -0.32
C VAL A 53 -0.02 4.23 0.97
N VAL A 54 0.73 3.19 1.31
CA VAL A 54 1.78 3.28 2.33
C VAL A 54 3.08 3.66 1.63
N ILE A 55 3.80 4.62 2.20
CA ILE A 55 5.18 4.92 1.84
C ILE A 55 6.06 4.48 3.01
N GLY A 56 7.09 3.67 2.77
CA GLY A 56 7.91 3.13 3.85
C GLY A 56 9.38 2.96 3.50
N ASP A 57 10.15 2.62 4.53
CA ASP A 57 11.60 2.57 4.48
C ASP A 57 12.11 1.19 4.04
N GLU A 58 13.26 0.75 4.55
CA GLU A 58 13.84 -0.55 4.28
C GLU A 58 13.17 -1.71 5.04
N ASN A 59 13.27 -2.91 4.46
CA ASN A 59 12.85 -4.18 5.05
C ASN A 59 11.39 -4.17 5.58
N TYR A 60 10.50 -3.48 4.88
CA TYR A 60 9.12 -3.32 5.31
C TYR A 60 8.41 -4.67 5.46
N GLY A 61 7.74 -4.85 6.60
CA GLY A 61 7.10 -6.10 6.98
C GLY A 61 8.01 -7.10 7.71
N GLU A 62 9.17 -6.67 8.19
CA GLU A 62 10.05 -7.48 9.05
C GLU A 62 9.29 -8.06 10.25
N GLY A 63 9.57 -9.34 10.56
CA GLY A 63 8.90 -10.07 11.65
C GLY A 63 7.41 -10.39 11.42
N SER A 64 6.79 -9.79 10.40
CA SER A 64 5.35 -9.89 10.12
C SER A 64 5.07 -10.96 9.08
N SER A 65 5.20 -12.22 9.47
CA SER A 65 4.89 -13.38 8.61
C SER A 65 3.39 -13.63 8.41
N ARG A 66 2.53 -13.00 9.22
CA ARG A 66 1.08 -13.25 9.24
C ARG A 66 0.40 -12.59 8.04
N GLU A 67 -0.53 -13.32 7.42
CA GLU A 67 -1.34 -12.80 6.30
C GLU A 67 -2.19 -11.58 6.69
N HIS A 68 -2.55 -11.45 7.97
CA HIS A 68 -3.27 -10.28 8.49
C HIS A 68 -2.56 -8.95 8.19
N ALA A 69 -1.23 -8.92 8.22
CA ALA A 69 -0.47 -7.70 7.91
C ALA A 69 -0.70 -7.21 6.47
N ALA A 70 -1.18 -8.06 5.56
CA ALA A 70 -1.61 -7.69 4.22
C ALA A 70 -3.13 -7.53 4.09
N LEU A 71 -3.92 -8.30 4.85
CA LEU A 71 -5.39 -8.24 4.82
C LEU A 71 -5.92 -6.95 5.44
N GLU A 72 -5.34 -6.50 6.56
CA GLU A 72 -5.77 -5.30 7.29
C GLU A 72 -5.69 -4.02 6.43
N PRO A 73 -4.54 -3.65 5.82
CA PRO A 73 -4.48 -2.48 4.96
C PRO A 73 -5.41 -2.64 3.74
N ARG A 74 -5.49 -3.84 3.16
CA ARG A 74 -6.41 -4.11 2.03
C ARG A 74 -7.87 -3.90 2.40
N PHE A 75 -8.28 -4.31 3.61
CA PHE A 75 -9.62 -4.12 4.15
C PHE A 75 -9.93 -2.64 4.39
N LEU A 76 -8.94 -1.87 4.83
CA LEU A 76 -9.05 -0.43 5.05
C LEU A 76 -8.87 0.41 3.76
N GLY A 77 -8.83 -0.20 2.58
CA GLY A 77 -8.81 0.53 1.30
C GLY A 77 -7.42 0.89 0.76
N ALA A 78 -6.34 0.36 1.34
CA ALA A 78 -5.00 0.51 0.77
C ALA A 78 -4.94 -0.13 -0.62
N VAL A 79 -4.35 0.56 -1.59
CA VAL A 79 -4.16 0.04 -2.96
C VAL A 79 -2.74 -0.43 -3.22
N ALA A 80 -1.75 0.22 -2.60
CA ALA A 80 -0.34 -0.07 -2.79
C ALA A 80 0.49 0.17 -1.53
N VAL A 81 1.66 -0.45 -1.50
CA VAL A 81 2.74 -0.18 -0.55
C VAL A 81 3.98 0.10 -1.37
N VAL A 82 4.58 1.28 -1.21
CA VAL A 82 5.78 1.72 -1.92
C VAL A 82 6.90 1.91 -0.91
N VAL A 83 7.97 1.12 -1.02
CA VAL A 83 9.02 1.08 0.01
C VAL A 83 10.41 1.04 -0.60
N LYS A 84 11.47 1.25 0.19
CA LYS A 84 12.83 1.03 -0.29
C LYS A 84 13.08 -0.47 -0.52
N SER A 85 12.63 -1.31 0.40
CA SER A 85 12.68 -2.77 0.26
C SER A 85 11.66 -3.49 1.13
N PHE A 86 11.31 -4.73 0.79
CA PHE A 86 10.37 -5.57 1.53
C PHE A 86 11.06 -6.74 2.23
N ALA A 87 10.50 -7.16 3.37
CA ALA A 87 10.71 -8.51 3.87
C ALA A 87 10.02 -9.53 2.94
N ARG A 88 10.76 -10.57 2.52
CA ARG A 88 10.34 -11.54 1.49
C ARG A 88 8.93 -12.14 1.66
N ILE A 89 8.58 -12.54 2.89
CA ILE A 89 7.28 -13.18 3.17
C ILE A 89 6.15 -12.15 3.07
N HIS A 90 6.39 -10.94 3.57
CA HIS A 90 5.37 -9.89 3.59
C HIS A 90 5.00 -9.43 2.19
N GLU A 91 6.00 -9.25 1.31
CA GLU A 91 5.76 -8.93 -0.11
C GLU A 91 4.83 -9.94 -0.78
N THR A 92 5.06 -11.23 -0.53
CA THR A 92 4.22 -12.31 -1.09
C THR A 92 2.79 -12.24 -0.57
N ASN A 93 2.61 -11.91 0.71
CA ASN A 93 1.28 -11.77 1.32
C ASN A 93 0.51 -10.60 0.69
N LEU A 94 1.17 -9.46 0.45
CA LEU A 94 0.55 -8.31 -0.23
C LEU A 94 0.04 -8.69 -1.62
N LYS A 95 0.86 -9.38 -2.43
CA LYS A 95 0.45 -9.87 -3.76
C LYS A 95 -0.75 -10.82 -3.69
N LYS A 96 -0.76 -11.74 -2.71
CA LYS A 96 -1.89 -12.67 -2.52
C LYS A 96 -3.19 -11.94 -2.21
N GLN A 97 -3.15 -10.82 -1.49
CA GLN A 97 -4.32 -10.00 -1.18
C GLN A 97 -4.66 -8.98 -2.28
N GLY A 98 -4.00 -9.07 -3.43
CA GLY A 98 -4.26 -8.22 -4.59
C GLY A 98 -3.73 -6.78 -4.45
N MET A 99 -2.94 -6.49 -3.43
CA MET A 99 -2.26 -5.20 -3.30
C MET A 99 -1.04 -5.10 -4.23
N LEU A 100 -0.58 -3.88 -4.47
CA LEU A 100 0.63 -3.58 -5.24
C LEU A 100 1.82 -3.31 -4.30
N PRO A 101 2.66 -4.31 -3.98
CA PRO A 101 3.97 -4.05 -3.40
C PRO A 101 4.91 -3.54 -4.49
N LEU A 102 5.36 -2.31 -4.33
CA LEU A 102 6.26 -1.60 -5.24
C LEU A 102 7.49 -1.14 -4.46
N THR A 103 8.63 -1.08 -5.13
CA THR A 103 9.85 -0.52 -4.53
C THR A 103 10.33 0.69 -5.31
N PHE A 104 10.93 1.66 -4.64
CA PHE A 104 11.65 2.73 -5.32
C PHE A 104 12.77 2.13 -6.18
N THR A 105 12.87 2.51 -7.45
CA THR A 105 14.01 2.11 -8.29
C THR A 105 15.30 2.74 -7.77
N ASN A 106 15.21 3.98 -7.27
CA ASN A 106 16.28 4.64 -6.52
C ASN A 106 15.79 4.92 -5.09
N PRO A 107 16.35 4.26 -4.05
CA PRO A 107 15.91 4.43 -2.66
C PRO A 107 15.95 5.87 -2.14
N ALA A 108 16.79 6.75 -2.71
CA ALA A 108 16.84 8.16 -2.33
C ALA A 108 15.59 8.96 -2.77
N ASP A 109 14.79 8.42 -3.70
CA ASP A 109 13.53 9.05 -4.10
C ASP A 109 12.46 9.00 -2.98
N TYR A 110 12.67 8.18 -1.94
CA TYR A 110 11.87 8.21 -0.72
C TYR A 110 11.81 9.61 -0.10
N ASP A 111 12.94 10.33 -0.08
CA ASP A 111 13.04 11.65 0.57
C ASP A 111 12.32 12.76 -0.21
N LYS A 112 11.86 12.47 -1.43
CA LYS A 112 11.08 13.41 -2.27
C LYS A 112 9.60 13.39 -1.93
N VAL A 113 9.12 12.32 -1.29
CA VAL A 113 7.71 12.12 -0.97
C VAL A 113 7.32 12.98 0.23
N ARG A 114 6.27 13.79 0.08
CA ARG A 114 5.68 14.57 1.17
C ARG A 114 4.39 13.91 1.65
N SER A 115 4.09 14.05 2.93
CA SER A 115 2.92 13.40 3.55
C SER A 115 1.56 13.91 3.04
N ASP A 116 1.54 15.09 2.42
CA ASP A 116 0.35 15.72 1.84
C ASP A 116 0.29 15.60 0.31
N ASP A 117 1.21 14.85 -0.31
CA ASP A 117 1.18 14.59 -1.74
C ASP A 117 0.01 13.70 -2.13
N LYS A 118 -0.62 14.01 -3.27
CA LYS A 118 -1.48 13.04 -3.96
C LYS A 118 -0.63 12.17 -4.86
N VAL A 119 -1.04 10.90 -4.98
CA VAL A 119 -0.27 9.88 -5.68
C VAL A 119 -1.09 9.29 -6.82
N ASP A 120 -0.56 9.34 -8.03
CA ASP A 120 -1.03 8.51 -9.15
C ASP A 120 -0.05 7.38 -9.43
N LEU A 121 -0.57 6.17 -9.61
CA LEU A 121 0.20 5.02 -10.09
C LEU A 121 -0.10 4.78 -11.56
N ILE A 122 0.88 5.07 -12.41
CA ILE A 122 0.82 4.98 -13.87
C ILE A 122 1.43 3.64 -14.32
N GLY A 123 0.82 3.01 -15.33
CA GLY A 123 1.27 1.72 -15.87
C GLY A 123 0.65 0.49 -15.20
N ILE A 124 -0.27 0.68 -14.25
CA ILE A 124 -0.92 -0.44 -13.53
C ILE A 124 -1.87 -1.25 -14.44
N LYS A 125 -2.53 -0.61 -15.41
CA LYS A 125 -3.45 -1.31 -16.32
C LYS A 125 -2.69 -2.24 -17.27
N GLU A 126 -1.50 -1.83 -17.67
CA GLU A 126 -0.58 -2.51 -18.57
C GLU A 126 0.45 -3.37 -17.81
N LEU A 127 0.21 -3.65 -16.52
CA LEU A 127 1.15 -4.38 -15.67
C LEU A 127 1.45 -5.77 -16.25
N GLU A 128 2.73 -6.00 -16.54
CA GLU A 128 3.32 -7.22 -17.09
C GLU A 128 4.65 -7.54 -16.38
N GLU A 129 5.20 -8.74 -16.58
CA GLU A 129 6.52 -9.08 -16.01
C GLU A 129 7.59 -8.12 -16.53
N GLY A 130 8.33 -7.50 -15.62
CA GLY A 130 9.37 -6.52 -15.98
C GLY A 130 8.84 -5.18 -16.51
N SER A 131 7.51 -4.95 -16.50
CA SER A 131 6.94 -3.66 -16.86
C SER A 131 7.35 -2.54 -15.90
N LYS A 132 7.20 -1.29 -16.34
CA LYS A 132 7.53 -0.12 -15.54
C LYS A 132 6.27 0.42 -14.87
N VAL A 133 6.39 0.75 -13.59
CA VAL A 133 5.37 1.52 -12.87
C VAL A 133 5.97 2.87 -12.53
N THR A 134 5.19 3.93 -12.68
CA THR A 134 5.61 5.29 -12.30
C THR A 134 4.65 5.81 -11.25
N MET A 135 5.20 6.31 -10.16
CA MET A 135 4.46 7.05 -9.15
C MET A 135 4.62 8.53 -9.42
N ARG A 136 3.52 9.20 -9.77
CA ARG A 136 3.48 10.64 -9.89
C ARG A 136 3.08 11.25 -8.56
N LEU A 137 3.97 12.03 -7.98
CA LEU A 137 3.70 12.88 -6.84
C LEU A 137 3.08 14.18 -7.33
N GLN A 138 1.92 14.54 -6.79
CA GLN A 138 1.31 15.85 -6.99
C GLN A 138 1.42 16.63 -5.69
N HIS A 139 2.35 17.59 -5.68
CA HIS A 139 2.61 18.42 -4.51
C HIS A 139 1.53 19.47 -4.32
N LYS A 140 1.31 19.87 -3.06
CA LYS A 140 0.34 20.91 -2.71
C LYS A 140 0.66 22.29 -3.31
N ASP A 141 1.93 22.55 -3.62
CA ASP A 141 2.40 23.77 -4.30
C ASP A 141 2.11 23.77 -5.82
N GLY A 142 1.54 22.69 -6.36
CA GLY A 142 1.20 22.53 -7.78
C GLY A 142 2.32 21.95 -8.63
N SER A 143 3.50 21.73 -8.08
CA SER A 143 4.56 20.98 -8.76
C SER A 143 4.29 19.48 -8.75
N SER A 144 4.92 18.75 -9.67
CA SER A 144 4.79 17.31 -9.76
C SER A 144 6.11 16.65 -10.13
N GLU A 145 6.33 15.44 -9.62
CA GLU A 145 7.50 14.63 -9.95
C GLU A 145 7.11 13.19 -10.25
N ASP A 146 7.76 12.61 -11.26
CA ASP A 146 7.57 11.21 -11.66
C ASP A 146 8.70 10.35 -11.09
N ILE A 147 8.35 9.44 -10.19
CA ILE A 147 9.26 8.52 -9.53
C ILE A 147 9.13 7.12 -10.16
N PRO A 148 10.20 6.57 -10.77
CA PRO A 148 10.17 5.21 -11.28
C PRO A 148 10.12 4.20 -10.12
N LEU A 149 9.21 3.24 -10.23
CA LEU A 149 9.04 2.15 -9.29
C LEU A 149 9.32 0.81 -9.97
N SER A 150 9.83 -0.12 -9.17
CA SER A 150 10.10 -1.50 -9.52
C SER A 150 9.07 -2.43 -8.87
N HIS A 151 8.87 -3.60 -9.46
CA HIS A 151 8.06 -4.67 -8.88
C HIS A 151 8.63 -6.04 -9.25
N SER A 152 8.32 -7.06 -8.45
CA SER A 152 8.77 -8.45 -8.71
C SER A 152 7.62 -9.40 -9.05
N PHE A 153 6.49 -8.87 -9.56
CA PHE A 153 5.39 -9.68 -10.04
C PHE A 153 5.80 -10.63 -11.19
N ASN A 154 5.37 -11.89 -11.10
CA ASN A 154 5.26 -12.80 -12.24
C ASN A 154 3.83 -12.81 -12.81
N SER A 155 3.62 -13.46 -13.96
CA SER A 155 2.37 -13.53 -14.70
C SER A 155 1.22 -14.10 -13.87
N GLY A 156 1.50 -15.12 -13.04
CA GLY A 156 0.50 -15.69 -12.14
C GLY A 156 0.07 -14.71 -11.04
N GLN A 157 1.02 -13.98 -10.45
CA GLN A 157 0.76 -12.97 -9.44
C GLN A 157 0.02 -11.74 -10.02
N ILE A 158 0.30 -11.37 -11.28
CA ILE A 158 -0.45 -10.34 -12.00
C ILE A 158 -1.92 -10.74 -12.14
N ASN A 159 -2.19 -12.01 -12.43
CA ASN A 159 -3.56 -12.52 -12.49
C ASN A 159 -4.26 -12.48 -11.12
N TRP A 160 -3.53 -12.65 -10.02
CA TRP A 160 -4.09 -12.44 -8.67
C TRP A 160 -4.50 -11.00 -8.46
N HIS A 161 -3.64 -10.04 -8.82
CA HIS A 161 -3.95 -8.61 -8.72
C HIS A 161 -5.16 -8.24 -9.57
N ARG A 162 -5.20 -8.66 -10.84
CA ARG A 162 -6.33 -8.41 -11.76
C ARG A 162 -7.65 -9.03 -11.26
N ALA A 163 -7.59 -10.14 -10.53
CA ALA A 163 -8.76 -10.76 -9.90
C ALA A 163 -9.14 -10.10 -8.55
N GLY A 164 -8.31 -9.21 -8.01
CA GLY A 164 -8.46 -8.57 -6.71
C GLY A 164 -7.89 -9.37 -5.53
N SER A 165 -7.55 -10.65 -5.73
CA SER A 165 -6.77 -11.50 -4.81
C SER A 165 -6.46 -12.86 -5.46
N ALA A 166 -5.53 -13.61 -4.89
CA ALA A 166 -5.27 -15.00 -5.26
C ALA A 166 -6.50 -15.89 -5.03
N LEU A 167 -7.26 -15.63 -3.95
CA LEU A 167 -8.49 -16.36 -3.64
C LEU A 167 -9.56 -16.14 -4.72
N ASN A 168 -9.76 -14.90 -5.15
CA ASN A 168 -10.69 -14.56 -6.22
C ASN A 168 -10.28 -15.22 -7.55
N HIS A 169 -8.99 -15.26 -7.85
CA HIS A 169 -8.47 -15.93 -9.04
C HIS A 169 -8.77 -17.44 -9.00
N MET A 170 -8.52 -18.11 -7.87
CA MET A 170 -8.83 -19.52 -7.70
C MET A 170 -10.33 -19.81 -7.78
N ALA A 171 -11.19 -18.93 -7.26
CA ALA A 171 -12.64 -19.07 -7.34
C ALA A 171 -13.16 -18.97 -8.78
N LYS A 172 -12.57 -18.10 -9.61
CA LYS A 172 -12.91 -17.99 -11.04
C LYS A 172 -12.44 -19.20 -11.86
N ALA A 173 -11.30 -19.79 -11.53
CA ALA A 173 -10.76 -20.95 -12.25
C ALA A 173 -11.54 -22.26 -12.01
N LYS A 174 -12.46 -22.29 -11.04
CA LYS A 174 -13.33 -23.44 -10.73
C LYS A 174 -14.72 -23.38 -11.40
N GLN A 175 -15.02 -22.28 -12.11
CA GLN A 175 -16.24 -22.12 -12.91
C GLN A 175 -15.94 -22.48 -14.36
#